data_AF-W8Z1K5-F1
#
_entry.id   AF-W8Z1K5-F1
#
_cell.length_a   1.000
_cell.length_b   1.000
_cell.length_c   1.000
_cell.angle_alpha   90.00
_cell.angle_beta   90.00
_cell.angle_gamma   90.00
#
_symmetry.space_group_name_H-M   'P 1'
#
loop_
_entity.id
_entity.type
_entity.pdbx_description
1 polymer ?
#
loop_
_entity_poly.entity_id
_entity_poly.type
_entity_poly.pdbx_seq_one_letter_code
_entity_poly.pdbx_strand_id
1 'polypeptide(L)'
;MKQIPIEYQVSPYMVFFLIITIQLGVGMLGFERISAKLVGNDAWISTLFFGISVNVMIWIIYQILNQGNGDIIAINQNVLGKWIGGLLNFIFLSYIVLLGATTLHTYIEVVHVWMFPSISSWVIAGAFLGLCYYIVTGGFRVVAGIGFFGIVIPSILIFTFFYPLQYADFQNLFPIAQHSFLEIMKGMNAVQLEICLVFLDLKCYCCTTHLLKRQKRLKNMRTMQI
;
A
#
# COMPACT_ATOMS: atom_id res chain seq x y z
N MET A 1 -33.32 -4.97 -9.01
CA MET A 1 -31.83 -5.02 -9.06
C MET A 1 -31.32 -5.83 -7.87
N LYS A 2 -30.42 -6.80 -8.10
CA LYS A 2 -29.85 -7.68 -7.05
C LYS A 2 -29.12 -6.81 -6.01
N GLN A 3 -29.59 -6.81 -4.75
CA GLN A 3 -28.94 -6.08 -3.66
C GLN A 3 -27.50 -6.58 -3.50
N ILE A 4 -26.55 -5.66 -3.35
CA ILE A 4 -25.17 -6.02 -3.03
C ILE A 4 -25.18 -6.48 -1.57
N PRO A 5 -24.77 -7.73 -1.26
CA PRO A 5 -24.76 -8.22 0.10
C PRO A 5 -23.94 -7.31 1.04
N ILE A 6 -24.38 -7.20 2.30
CA ILE A 6 -23.77 -6.30 3.30
C ILE A 6 -22.28 -6.60 3.51
N GLU A 7 -21.86 -7.85 3.30
CA GLU A 7 -20.47 -8.31 3.39
C GLU A 7 -19.50 -7.65 2.38
N TYR A 8 -20.01 -7.04 1.31
CA TYR A 8 -19.22 -6.31 0.31
C TYR A 8 -19.35 -4.78 0.44
N GLN A 9 -20.00 -4.30 1.50
CA GLN A 9 -20.18 -2.87 1.76
C GLN A 9 -19.24 -2.42 2.87
N VAL A 10 -18.51 -1.34 2.64
CA VAL A 10 -17.51 -0.82 3.57
C VAL A 10 -17.69 0.68 3.74
N SER A 11 -17.60 1.16 4.98
CA SER A 11 -17.72 2.58 5.32
C SER A 11 -16.58 3.37 4.67
N PRO A 12 -16.82 4.61 4.18
CA PRO A 12 -15.77 5.44 3.58
C PRO A 12 -14.53 5.61 4.48
N TYR A 13 -14.69 5.63 5.80
CA TYR A 13 -13.57 5.74 6.75
C TYR A 13 -12.68 4.49 6.79
N MET A 14 -13.24 3.29 6.53
CA MET A 14 -12.45 2.05 6.46
C MET A 14 -11.54 2.01 5.23
N VAL A 15 -11.89 2.77 4.19
CA VAL A 15 -11.07 2.90 2.97
C VAL A 15 -9.74 3.59 3.25
N PHE A 16 -9.73 4.55 4.17
CA PHE A 16 -8.50 5.19 4.63
C PHE A 16 -7.52 4.18 5.23
N PHE A 17 -8.01 3.29 6.10
CA PHE A 17 -7.18 2.22 6.66
C PHE A 17 -6.69 1.23 5.61
N LEU A 18 -7.51 0.89 4.62
CA LEU A 18 -7.07 0.03 3.52
C LEU A 18 -5.93 0.66 2.70
N ILE A 19 -6.03 1.97 2.41
CA ILE A 19 -5.01 2.72 1.67
C ILE A 19 -3.71 2.82 2.46
N ILE A 20 -3.79 3.01 3.78
CA ILE A 20 -2.59 3.03 4.61
C ILE A 20 -1.99 1.63 4.73
N THR A 21 -2.80 0.59 4.91
CA THR A 21 -2.30 -0.79 5.08
C THR A 21 -1.49 -1.26 3.87
N ILE A 22 -1.90 -0.87 2.65
CA ILE A 22 -1.15 -1.24 1.44
C ILE A 22 0.17 -0.45 1.29
N GLN A 23 0.27 0.74 1.89
CA GLN A 23 1.51 1.54 1.92
C GLN A 23 2.48 1.08 3.01
N LEU A 24 1.96 0.59 4.13
CA LEU A 24 2.74 0.10 5.26
C LEU A 24 3.06 -1.39 5.09
N GLY A 25 4.22 -1.69 4.48
CA GLY A 25 4.73 -3.05 4.30
C GLY A 25 5.97 -3.38 5.14
N VAL A 26 6.52 -4.57 4.94
CA VAL A 26 7.77 -5.02 5.60
C VAL A 26 8.94 -4.07 5.28
N GLY A 27 8.95 -3.45 4.10
CA GLY A 27 9.92 -2.42 3.72
C GLY A 27 9.96 -1.20 4.62
N MET A 28 8.86 -0.88 5.32
CA MET A 28 8.86 0.20 6.32
C MET A 28 9.83 -0.08 7.48
N LEU A 29 10.10 -1.35 7.80
CA LEU A 29 11.02 -1.66 8.90
C LEU A 29 12.50 -1.48 8.51
N GLY A 30 12.81 -1.52 7.20
CA GLY A 30 14.17 -1.46 6.69
C GLY A 30 14.59 -0.11 6.11
N PHE A 31 13.64 0.73 5.68
CA PHE A 31 13.95 1.93 4.89
C PHE A 31 14.80 2.95 5.67
N GLU A 32 14.58 3.11 6.97
CA GLU A 32 15.30 4.10 7.80
C GLU A 32 16.82 3.84 7.75
N ARG A 33 17.22 2.59 7.94
CA ARG A 33 18.63 2.16 7.91
C ARG A 33 19.23 2.35 6.52
N ILE A 34 18.49 2.00 5.47
CA ILE A 34 18.99 2.09 4.09
C ILE A 34 19.14 3.56 3.67
N SER A 35 18.15 4.40 4.02
CA SER A 35 18.17 5.84 3.73
C SER A 35 19.30 6.54 4.47
N ALA A 36 19.48 6.26 5.76
CA ALA A 36 20.59 6.78 6.55
C ALA A 36 21.96 6.34 6.00
N LYS A 37 22.07 5.12 5.45
CA LYS A 37 23.32 4.65 4.82
C LYS A 37 23.65 5.39 3.53
N LEU A 38 22.65 5.89 2.80
CA LEU A 38 22.83 6.52 1.48
C LEU A 38 23.02 8.03 1.55
N VAL A 39 22.28 8.72 2.43
CA VAL A 39 22.27 10.19 2.49
C VAL A 39 22.59 10.72 3.90
N GLY A 40 22.99 9.84 4.83
CA GLY A 40 23.40 10.22 6.18
C GLY A 40 22.37 11.10 6.87
N ASN A 41 22.82 12.29 7.25
CA ASN A 41 22.05 13.27 8.03
C ASN A 41 20.88 13.89 7.23
N ASP A 42 20.92 13.84 5.89
CA ASP A 42 19.87 14.39 5.01
C ASP A 42 18.75 13.38 4.71
N ALA A 43 18.78 12.19 5.33
CA ALA A 43 17.79 11.13 5.11
C ALA A 43 16.34 11.56 5.43
N TRP A 44 16.14 12.45 6.41
CA TRP A 44 14.80 12.97 6.74
C TRP A 44 14.23 13.85 5.62
N ILE A 45 15.07 14.62 4.93
CA ILE A 45 14.68 15.45 3.77
C ILE A 45 14.25 14.55 2.62
N SER A 46 15.05 13.50 2.34
CA SER A 46 14.72 12.49 1.33
C SER A 46 13.37 11.82 1.60
N THR A 47 13.09 11.50 2.87
CA THR A 47 11.83 10.88 3.31
C THR A 47 10.63 11.82 3.14
N LEU A 48 10.80 13.13 3.40
CA LEU A 48 9.74 14.12 3.17
C LEU A 48 9.39 14.28 1.68
N PHE A 49 10.41 14.39 0.82
CA PHE A 49 10.19 14.45 -0.63
C PHE A 49 9.51 13.20 -1.16
N PHE A 50 9.89 12.03 -0.63
CA PHE A 50 9.21 10.77 -0.91
C PHE A 50 7.72 10.84 -0.53
N GLY A 51 7.38 11.25 0.70
CA GLY A 51 5.99 11.40 1.14
C GLY A 51 5.17 12.36 0.27
N ILE A 52 5.75 13.49 -0.14
CA ILE A 52 5.09 14.44 -1.06
C ILE A 52 4.82 13.79 -2.41
N SER A 53 5.80 13.07 -2.97
CA SER A 53 5.66 12.40 -4.26
C SER A 53 4.52 11.36 -4.26
N VAL A 54 4.38 10.59 -3.17
CA VAL A 54 3.29 9.62 -2.99
C VAL A 54 1.93 10.34 -2.95
N ASN A 55 1.82 11.42 -2.19
CA ASN A 55 0.56 12.18 -2.10
C ASN A 55 0.15 12.79 -3.46
N VAL A 56 1.10 13.33 -4.22
CA VAL A 56 0.85 13.85 -5.57
C VAL A 56 0.37 12.73 -6.50
N MET A 57 1.01 11.56 -6.44
CA MET A 57 0.59 10.40 -7.25
C MET A 57 -0.82 9.94 -6.89
N ILE A 58 -1.13 9.81 -5.60
CA ILE A 58 -2.48 9.51 -5.13
C ILE A 58 -3.47 10.52 -5.73
N TRP A 59 -3.19 11.82 -5.63
CA TRP A 59 -4.06 12.86 -6.19
C TRP A 59 -4.31 12.70 -7.71
N ILE A 60 -3.28 12.38 -8.50
CA ILE A 60 -3.45 12.10 -9.94
C ILE A 60 -4.38 10.91 -10.17
N ILE A 61 -4.22 9.83 -9.38
CA ILE A 61 -5.05 8.63 -9.45
C ILE A 61 -6.52 8.98 -9.19
N TYR A 62 -6.78 9.79 -8.15
CA TYR A 62 -8.12 10.30 -7.84
C TYR A 62 -8.75 11.04 -9.04
N GLN A 63 -7.98 11.87 -9.73
CA GLN A 63 -8.46 12.60 -10.90
C GLN A 63 -8.84 11.65 -12.05
N ILE A 64 -7.99 10.68 -12.36
CA ILE A 64 -8.23 9.68 -13.42
C ILE A 64 -9.49 8.86 -13.12
N LEU A 65 -9.63 8.36 -11.90
CA LEU A 65 -10.78 7.56 -11.48
C LEU A 65 -12.08 8.37 -11.36
N ASN A 66 -11.99 9.67 -11.13
CA ASN A 66 -13.17 10.50 -11.10
C ASN A 66 -13.76 10.69 -12.51
N GLN A 67 -12.88 10.82 -13.52
CA GLN A 67 -13.23 10.99 -14.93
C GLN A 67 -13.57 9.66 -15.63
N GLY A 68 -12.93 8.54 -15.22
CA GLY A 68 -13.16 7.22 -15.78
C GLY A 68 -14.47 6.56 -15.34
N ASN A 69 -15.18 5.95 -16.30
CA ASN A 69 -16.32 5.07 -16.04
C ASN A 69 -15.88 3.61 -16.11
N GLY A 70 -15.45 3.02 -14.99
CA GLY A 70 -15.15 1.58 -14.90
C GLY A 70 -13.93 1.25 -14.05
N ASP A 71 -13.54 -0.03 -14.07
CA ASP A 71 -12.27 -0.49 -13.49
C ASP A 71 -11.08 0.06 -14.30
N ILE A 72 -9.89 0.15 -13.74
CA ILE A 72 -8.66 0.51 -14.47
C ILE A 72 -8.43 -0.34 -15.69
N ILE A 73 -8.78 -1.63 -15.62
CA ILE A 73 -8.68 -2.54 -16.76
C ILE A 73 -9.54 -2.02 -17.91
N ALA A 74 -10.73 -1.52 -17.59
CA ALA A 74 -11.64 -0.90 -18.54
C ALA A 74 -11.15 0.49 -18.97
N ILE A 75 -10.62 1.31 -18.07
CA ILE A 75 -10.05 2.62 -18.40
C ILE A 75 -8.88 2.46 -19.38
N ASN A 76 -7.96 1.53 -19.12
CA ASN A 76 -6.82 1.23 -19.99
C ASN A 76 -7.28 0.76 -21.38
N GLN A 77 -8.29 -0.10 -21.45
CA GLN A 77 -8.85 -0.54 -22.73
C GLN A 77 -9.58 0.59 -23.47
N ASN A 78 -10.27 1.47 -22.75
CA ASN A 78 -11.02 2.60 -23.33
C ASN A 78 -10.10 3.69 -23.86
N VAL A 79 -8.98 3.98 -23.18
CA VAL A 79 -8.04 5.04 -23.55
C VAL A 79 -7.03 4.56 -24.60
N LEU A 80 -6.49 3.35 -24.45
CA LEU A 80 -5.38 2.84 -25.28
C LEU A 80 -5.82 1.78 -26.30
N GLY A 81 -7.12 1.46 -26.33
CA GLY A 81 -7.68 0.43 -27.20
C GLY A 81 -7.44 -1.00 -26.71
N LYS A 82 -8.08 -1.96 -27.39
CA LYS A 82 -8.12 -3.37 -26.98
C LYS A 82 -6.73 -4.05 -26.93
N TRP A 83 -5.85 -3.70 -27.87
CA TRP A 83 -4.54 -4.35 -28.02
C TRP A 83 -3.51 -3.80 -27.03
N ILE A 84 -3.23 -2.49 -27.08
CA ILE A 84 -2.25 -1.84 -26.19
C ILE A 84 -2.75 -1.87 -24.74
N GLY A 85 -4.04 -1.57 -24.52
CA GLY A 85 -4.64 -1.70 -23.19
C GLY A 85 -4.64 -3.14 -22.66
N GLY A 86 -4.84 -4.13 -23.54
CA GLY A 86 -4.73 -5.55 -23.20
C GLY A 86 -3.33 -5.95 -22.73
N LEU A 87 -2.30 -5.57 -23.48
CA LEU A 87 -0.90 -5.83 -23.13
C LEU A 87 -0.52 -5.17 -21.79
N LEU A 88 -0.88 -3.90 -21.60
CA LEU A 88 -0.62 -3.20 -20.34
C LEU A 88 -1.34 -3.82 -19.16
N ASN A 89 -2.59 -4.26 -19.34
CA ASN A 89 -3.31 -4.98 -18.29
C ASN A 89 -2.64 -6.31 -17.93
N PHE A 90 -2.04 -7.01 -18.90
CA PHE A 90 -1.30 -8.24 -18.64
C PHE A 90 0.01 -7.97 -17.88
N ILE A 91 0.82 -7.00 -18.33
CA ILE A 91 2.03 -6.56 -17.64
C ILE A 91 1.70 -6.12 -16.21
N PHE A 92 0.60 -5.42 -16.05
CA PHE A 92 0.12 -5.00 -14.74
C PHE A 92 -0.25 -6.20 -13.87
N LEU A 93 -1.00 -7.18 -14.40
CA LEU A 93 -1.37 -8.37 -13.63
C LEU A 93 -0.13 -9.18 -13.20
N SER A 94 0.84 -9.38 -14.09
CA SER A 94 2.07 -10.11 -13.76
C SER A 94 2.87 -9.38 -12.67
N TYR A 95 2.93 -8.04 -12.74
CA TYR A 95 3.54 -7.22 -11.70
C TYR A 95 2.88 -7.43 -10.32
N ILE A 96 1.56 -7.47 -10.23
CA ILE A 96 0.84 -7.72 -8.96
C ILE A 96 1.20 -9.09 -8.39
N VAL A 97 1.28 -10.12 -9.24
CA VAL A 97 1.64 -11.48 -8.81
C VAL A 97 3.08 -11.52 -8.27
N LEU A 98 4.01 -10.91 -8.98
CA LEU A 98 5.40 -10.80 -8.54
C LEU A 98 5.52 -10.06 -7.22
N LEU A 99 4.78 -8.97 -7.04
CA LEU A 99 4.75 -8.26 -5.77
C LEU A 99 4.25 -9.15 -4.63
N GLY A 100 3.12 -9.85 -4.84
CA GLY A 100 2.58 -10.76 -3.83
C GLY A 100 3.56 -11.87 -3.45
N ALA A 101 4.32 -12.39 -4.42
CA ALA A 101 5.39 -13.35 -4.18
C ALA A 101 6.55 -12.76 -3.36
N THR A 102 6.99 -11.53 -3.69
CA THR A 102 8.03 -10.82 -2.93
C THR A 102 7.58 -10.55 -1.50
N THR A 103 6.34 -10.09 -1.28
CA THR A 103 5.79 -9.86 0.06
C THR A 103 5.69 -11.16 0.87
N LEU A 104 5.31 -12.27 0.23
CA LEU A 104 5.29 -13.58 0.88
C LEU A 104 6.71 -14.01 1.30
N HIS A 105 7.69 -13.81 0.42
CA HIS A 105 9.08 -14.14 0.68
C HIS A 105 9.65 -13.33 1.86
N THR A 106 9.46 -12.01 1.87
CA THR A 106 9.94 -11.15 2.95
C THR A 106 9.25 -11.48 4.28
N TYR A 107 7.97 -11.84 4.26
CA TYR A 107 7.28 -12.34 5.45
C TYR A 107 7.92 -13.61 6.01
N ILE A 108 8.22 -14.60 5.16
CA ILE A 108 8.86 -15.86 5.59
C ILE A 108 10.24 -15.58 6.20
N GLU A 109 11.03 -14.69 5.58
CA GLU A 109 12.34 -14.28 6.08
C GLU A 109 12.25 -13.69 7.48
N VAL A 110 11.27 -12.82 7.73
CA VAL A 110 10.99 -12.29 9.07
C VAL A 110 10.65 -13.44 10.04
N VAL A 111 9.75 -14.36 9.69
CA VAL A 111 9.42 -15.49 10.58
C VAL A 111 10.64 -16.37 10.89
N HIS A 112 11.53 -16.58 9.92
CA HIS A 112 12.77 -17.33 10.10
C HIS A 112 13.75 -16.64 11.04
N VAL A 113 13.95 -15.34 10.87
CA VAL A 113 14.87 -14.55 11.72
C VAL A 113 14.37 -14.47 13.16
N TRP A 114 13.05 -14.36 13.37
CA TRP A 114 12.49 -14.04 14.69
C TRP A 114 11.92 -15.24 15.45
N MET A 115 11.46 -16.30 14.79
CA MET A 115 10.69 -17.38 15.44
C MET A 115 11.19 -18.78 15.14
N PHE A 116 11.26 -19.16 13.85
CA PHE A 116 11.42 -20.57 13.46
C PHE A 116 12.50 -20.77 12.38
N PRO A 117 13.79 -20.59 12.71
CA PRO A 117 14.87 -20.66 11.72
C PRO A 117 15.04 -22.04 11.04
N SER A 118 14.51 -23.11 11.64
CA SER A 118 14.67 -24.49 11.16
C SER A 118 13.49 -25.03 10.33
N ILE A 119 12.35 -24.33 10.28
CA ILE A 119 11.18 -24.80 9.53
C ILE A 119 11.36 -24.50 8.04
N SER A 120 10.98 -25.43 7.17
CA SER A 120 11.03 -25.21 5.71
C SER A 120 10.12 -24.07 5.27
N SER A 121 10.65 -23.18 4.41
CA SER A 121 9.91 -22.02 3.86
C SER A 121 8.57 -22.39 3.25
N TRP A 122 8.48 -23.56 2.60
CA TRP A 122 7.26 -24.03 1.93
C TRP A 122 6.11 -24.28 2.91
N VAL A 123 6.40 -24.74 4.13
CA VAL A 123 5.39 -25.00 5.16
C VAL A 123 4.81 -23.68 5.66
N ILE A 124 5.66 -22.69 5.92
CA ILE A 124 5.25 -21.35 6.34
C ILE A 124 4.44 -20.67 5.23
N ALA A 125 4.90 -20.76 3.98
CA ALA A 125 4.21 -20.24 2.81
C ALA A 125 2.80 -20.85 2.67
N GLY A 126 2.70 -22.17 2.75
CA GLY A 126 1.42 -22.89 2.63
C GLY A 126 0.43 -22.50 3.74
N ALA A 127 0.90 -22.43 4.98
CA ALA A 127 0.07 -22.01 6.11
C ALA A 127 -0.43 -20.57 5.95
N PHE A 128 0.47 -19.65 5.56
CA PHE A 128 0.11 -18.24 5.35
C PHE A 128 -0.86 -18.05 4.18
N LEU A 129 -0.62 -18.72 3.05
CA LEU A 129 -1.53 -18.68 1.90
C LEU A 129 -2.91 -19.27 2.23
N GLY A 130 -2.96 -20.34 3.03
CA GLY A 130 -4.22 -20.90 3.54
C GLY A 130 -5.00 -19.90 4.39
N LEU A 131 -4.31 -19.14 5.26
CA LEU A 131 -4.91 -18.08 6.05
C LEU A 131 -5.42 -16.93 5.16
N CYS A 132 -4.63 -16.50 4.17
CA CYS A 132 -5.05 -15.48 3.20
C CYS A 132 -6.31 -15.91 2.44
N TYR A 133 -6.37 -17.17 1.98
CA TYR A 133 -7.54 -17.72 1.31
C TYR A 133 -8.77 -17.65 2.22
N TYR A 134 -8.65 -18.09 3.47
CA TYR A 134 -9.72 -18.03 4.46
C TYR A 134 -10.25 -16.60 4.65
N ILE A 135 -9.34 -15.63 4.83
CA ILE A 135 -9.70 -14.20 5.00
C ILE A 135 -10.45 -13.67 3.78
N VAL A 136 -9.96 -13.96 2.57
CA VAL A 136 -10.60 -13.50 1.33
C VAL A 136 -11.97 -14.11 1.14
N THR A 137 -12.14 -15.40 1.48
CA THR A 137 -13.46 -16.07 1.42
C THR A 137 -14.47 -15.51 2.43
N GLY A 138 -14.00 -14.92 3.53
CA GLY A 138 -14.84 -14.21 4.51
C GLY A 138 -15.44 -12.89 4.00
N GLY A 139 -15.02 -12.41 2.84
CA GLY A 139 -15.56 -11.21 2.18
C GLY A 139 -14.78 -9.92 2.45
N PHE A 140 -15.11 -8.89 1.68
CA PHE A 140 -14.34 -7.63 1.67
C PHE A 140 -14.39 -6.88 3.01
N ARG A 141 -15.49 -7.00 3.75
CA ARG A 141 -15.60 -6.41 5.10
C ARG A 141 -14.60 -6.99 6.10
N VAL A 142 -14.27 -8.28 5.99
CA VAL A 142 -13.27 -8.93 6.86
C VAL A 142 -11.87 -8.39 6.54
N VAL A 143 -11.54 -8.27 5.26
CA VAL A 143 -10.27 -7.66 4.80
C VAL A 143 -10.12 -6.24 5.34
N ALA A 144 -11.17 -5.42 5.25
CA ALA A 144 -11.16 -4.06 5.78
C ALA A 144 -10.99 -4.02 7.32
N GLY A 145 -11.62 -4.95 8.03
CA GLY A 145 -11.45 -5.08 9.49
C GLY A 145 -10.02 -5.46 9.87
N ILE A 146 -9.41 -6.39 9.14
CA ILE A 146 -8.01 -6.80 9.37
C ILE A 146 -7.06 -5.64 9.07
N GLY A 147 -7.29 -4.85 8.01
CA GLY A 147 -6.50 -3.65 7.73
C GLY A 147 -6.57 -2.61 8.85
N PHE A 148 -7.77 -2.41 9.43
CA PHE A 148 -7.92 -1.55 10.60
C PHE A 148 -7.07 -2.03 11.79
N PHE A 149 -7.18 -3.29 12.17
CA PHE A 149 -6.38 -3.85 13.27
C PHE A 149 -4.88 -3.88 12.95
N GLY A 150 -4.52 -4.09 11.68
CA GLY A 150 -3.14 -4.07 11.18
C GLY A 150 -2.47 -2.71 11.32
N ILE A 151 -3.23 -1.62 11.44
CA ILE A 151 -2.70 -0.28 11.72
C ILE A 151 -2.78 0.05 13.22
N VAL A 152 -3.92 -0.25 13.84
CA VAL A 152 -4.19 0.17 15.23
C VAL A 152 -3.34 -0.60 16.25
N ILE A 153 -3.05 -1.88 16.03
CA ILE A 153 -2.23 -2.65 16.97
C ILE A 153 -0.76 -2.20 16.91
N PRO A 154 -0.12 -2.11 15.72
CA PRO A 154 1.27 -1.66 15.64
C PRO A 154 1.46 -0.19 15.99
N SER A 155 0.44 0.67 15.88
CA SER A 155 0.57 2.09 16.23
C SER A 155 0.94 2.32 17.70
N ILE A 156 0.67 1.34 18.59
CA ILE A 156 1.12 1.37 19.98
C ILE A 156 2.66 1.41 20.06
N LEU A 157 3.37 0.84 19.09
CA LEU A 157 4.83 0.91 19.00
C LEU A 157 5.33 2.33 18.77
N ILE A 158 4.49 3.30 18.39
CA ILE A 158 4.93 4.70 18.27
C ILE A 158 5.52 5.23 19.59
N PHE A 159 5.02 4.73 20.71
CA PHE A 159 5.51 5.11 22.03
C PHE A 159 6.94 4.62 22.30
N THR A 160 7.39 3.56 21.63
CA THR A 160 8.76 3.06 21.81
C THR A 160 9.79 4.03 21.24
N PHE A 161 9.43 4.89 20.28
CA PHE A 161 10.35 5.90 19.72
C PHE A 161 10.73 7.01 20.70
N PHE A 162 9.93 7.25 21.75
CA PHE A 162 10.30 8.25 22.77
C PHE A 162 11.50 7.81 23.60
N TYR A 163 11.69 6.50 23.79
CA TYR A 163 12.79 6.00 24.63
C TYR A 163 14.17 6.21 24.00
N PRO A 164 14.43 5.90 22.71
CA PRO A 164 15.70 6.21 22.05
C PRO A 164 16.03 7.70 21.99
N LEU A 165 15.02 8.57 22.06
CA LEU A 165 15.20 10.02 21.93
C LEU A 165 16.10 10.61 23.03
N GLN A 166 16.19 9.95 24.20
CA GLN A 166 17.12 10.36 25.26
C GLN A 166 18.60 10.18 24.88
N TYR A 167 18.90 9.28 23.92
CA TYR A 167 20.23 9.04 23.38
C TYR A 167 20.48 9.80 22.07
N ALA A 168 19.50 10.58 21.60
CA ALA A 168 19.63 11.33 20.37
C ALA A 168 20.54 12.54 20.59
N ASP A 169 21.64 12.60 19.84
CA ASP A 169 22.43 13.82 19.70
C ASP A 169 21.94 14.59 18.47
N PHE A 170 21.23 15.70 18.71
CA PHE A 170 20.71 16.56 17.66
C PHE A 170 21.81 17.23 16.82
N GLN A 171 23.07 17.25 17.29
CA GLN A 171 24.19 17.73 16.49
C GLN A 171 24.44 16.84 15.26
N ASN A 172 24.05 15.55 15.33
CA ASN A 172 24.14 14.64 14.19
C ASN A 172 23.14 14.96 13.06
N LEU A 173 22.20 15.89 13.25
CA LEU A 173 21.36 16.40 12.14
C LEU A 173 22.10 17.45 11.30
N PHE A 174 23.17 18.03 11.84
CA PHE A 174 24.01 18.98 11.15
C PHE A 174 25.22 18.28 10.54
N PRO A 175 25.82 18.88 9.51
CA PRO A 175 25.32 19.98 8.67
C PRO A 175 24.15 19.54 7.75
N ILE A 176 23.17 20.43 7.59
CA ILE A 176 21.95 20.17 6.78
C ILE A 176 22.23 20.45 5.30
N ALA A 177 21.71 19.59 4.42
CA ALA A 177 21.73 19.71 2.97
C ALA A 177 23.15 19.77 2.36
N GLN A 178 24.03 18.89 2.80
CA GLN A 178 25.35 18.75 2.18
C GLN A 178 25.32 17.89 0.91
N HIS A 179 24.36 16.98 0.82
CA HIS A 179 24.22 16.13 -0.35
C HIS A 179 23.57 16.90 -1.49
N SER A 180 24.02 16.62 -2.71
CA SER A 180 23.42 17.19 -3.91
C SER A 180 21.95 16.73 -4.05
N PHE A 181 21.13 17.52 -4.76
CA PHE A 181 19.73 17.16 -5.00
C PHE A 181 19.56 15.76 -5.59
N LEU A 182 20.46 15.36 -6.51
CA LEU A 182 20.46 14.02 -7.10
C LEU A 182 20.78 12.91 -6.08
N GLU A 183 21.63 13.17 -5.09
CA GLU A 183 21.94 12.22 -4.03
C GLU A 183 20.78 12.08 -3.03
N ILE A 184 20.12 13.20 -2.71
CA ILE A 184 18.88 13.19 -1.91
C ILE A 184 17.80 12.38 -2.63
N MET A 185 17.66 12.53 -3.95
CA MET A 185 16.76 11.71 -4.78
C MET A 185 17.20 10.25 -4.87
N LYS A 186 18.50 9.93 -4.87
CA LYS A 186 18.98 8.54 -4.79
C LYS A 186 18.64 7.90 -3.45
N GLY A 187 18.64 8.67 -2.36
CA GLY A 187 18.09 8.24 -1.07
C GLY A 187 16.62 7.83 -1.18
N MET A 188 15.83 8.57 -1.96
CA MET A 188 14.44 8.22 -2.22
C MET A 188 14.33 6.88 -2.95
N ASN A 189 15.20 6.60 -3.93
CA ASN A 189 15.12 5.36 -4.73
C ASN A 189 15.28 4.08 -3.90
N ALA A 190 16.04 4.13 -2.80
CA ALA A 190 16.19 2.98 -1.92
C ALA A 190 14.98 2.76 -1.01
N VAL A 191 14.24 3.84 -0.71
CA VAL A 191 12.90 3.81 -0.10
C VAL A 191 11.85 3.37 -1.14
N GLN A 192 12.07 3.70 -2.41
CA GLN A 192 11.15 3.51 -3.53
C GLN A 192 11.13 2.09 -4.10
N LEU A 193 12.19 1.29 -3.89
CA LEU A 193 12.28 -0.06 -4.45
C LEU A 193 11.24 -1.01 -3.84
N GLU A 194 10.79 -0.76 -2.60
CA GLU A 194 9.64 -1.46 -2.01
C GLU A 194 8.33 -0.66 -2.11
N ILE A 195 8.37 0.68 -2.20
CA ILE A 195 7.17 1.54 -2.32
C ILE A 195 6.80 1.86 -3.78
N CYS A 196 7.33 1.10 -4.75
CA CYS A 196 6.79 1.04 -6.11
C CYS A 196 5.29 0.59 -6.14
N LEU A 197 4.75 0.21 -4.96
CA LEU A 197 3.33 0.18 -4.56
C LEU A 197 2.49 1.39 -4.99
N VAL A 198 3.09 2.55 -5.28
CA VAL A 198 2.37 3.73 -5.80
C VAL A 198 1.67 3.45 -7.16
N PHE A 199 2.15 2.48 -7.95
CA PHE A 199 1.43 2.01 -9.14
C PHE A 199 0.24 1.10 -8.83
N LEU A 200 0.13 0.57 -7.59
CA LEU A 200 -0.90 -0.36 -7.14
C LEU A 200 -2.04 0.28 -6.36
N ASP A 201 -1.85 1.50 -5.83
CA ASP A 201 -2.95 2.33 -5.33
C ASP A 201 -4.07 2.42 -6.38
N LEU A 202 -3.73 2.38 -7.66
CA LEU A 202 -4.67 2.24 -8.77
C LEU A 202 -5.77 1.20 -8.47
N LYS A 203 -5.45 -0.03 -8.06
CA LYS A 203 -6.43 -1.14 -8.05
C LYS A 203 -7.24 -1.28 -6.76
N CYS A 204 -6.61 -1.13 -5.59
CA CYS A 204 -7.36 -1.06 -4.32
C CYS A 204 -8.31 0.13 -4.35
N TYR A 205 -7.87 1.25 -4.92
CA TYR A 205 -8.70 2.44 -5.07
C TYR A 205 -9.82 2.25 -6.08
N CYS A 206 -9.59 1.54 -7.20
CA CYS A 206 -10.63 1.28 -8.20
C CYS A 206 -11.70 0.29 -7.72
N CYS A 207 -11.30 -0.76 -7.02
CA CYS A 207 -12.25 -1.66 -6.38
C CYS A 207 -13.10 -0.90 -5.34
N THR A 208 -12.46 -0.06 -4.53
CA THR A 208 -13.16 0.65 -3.45
C THR A 208 -14.01 1.81 -3.94
N THR A 209 -13.56 2.60 -4.93
CA THR A 209 -14.36 3.67 -5.53
C THR A 209 -15.45 3.17 -6.45
N HIS A 210 -15.26 2.08 -7.20
CA HIS A 210 -16.35 1.46 -7.93
C HIS A 210 -17.42 0.96 -6.96
N LEU A 211 -17.02 0.33 -5.84
CA LEU A 211 -17.95 -0.07 -4.78
C LEU A 211 -18.64 1.14 -4.13
N LEU A 212 -17.92 2.22 -3.80
CA LEU A 212 -18.48 3.44 -3.20
C LEU A 212 -19.36 4.25 -4.18
N LYS A 213 -18.98 4.39 -5.45
CA LYS A 213 -19.81 5.03 -6.50
C LYS A 213 -21.07 4.20 -6.75
N ARG A 214 -20.98 2.86 -6.74
CA ARG A 214 -22.12 1.95 -6.83
C ARG A 214 -23.03 2.07 -5.60
N GLN A 215 -22.46 2.17 -4.40
CA GLN A 215 -23.20 2.43 -3.14
C GLN A 215 -23.95 3.78 -3.16
N LYS A 216 -23.27 4.88 -3.52
CA LYS A 216 -23.88 6.22 -3.62
C LYS A 216 -24.98 6.29 -4.68
N ARG A 217 -24.77 5.69 -5.86
CA ARG A 217 -25.82 5.63 -6.92
C ARG A 217 -27.04 4.83 -6.45
N LEU A 218 -26.84 3.72 -5.72
CA LEU A 218 -27.94 2.93 -5.15
C LEU A 218 -28.68 3.66 -4.03
N LYS A 219 -28.01 4.53 -3.26
CA LYS A 219 -28.64 5.35 -2.23
C LYS A 219 -29.45 6.51 -2.83
N ASN A 220 -28.91 7.21 -3.83
CA ASN A 220 -29.58 8.33 -4.50
C ASN A 220 -30.80 7.93 -5.34
N MET A 221 -30.79 6.74 -5.97
CA MET A 221 -31.97 6.21 -6.65
C MET A 221 -33.11 5.85 -5.69
N ARG A 222 -32.80 5.56 -4.42
CA ARG A 222 -33.79 5.25 -3.39
C ARG A 222 -34.52 6.51 -2.89
N THR A 223 -33.83 7.65 -2.84
CA THR A 223 -34.39 8.96 -2.48
C THR A 223 -35.19 9.65 -3.60
N MET A 224 -35.11 9.16 -4.84
CA MET A 224 -35.95 9.65 -5.96
C MET A 224 -37.22 8.83 -6.17
N GLN A 225 -37.39 7.71 -5.46
CA GLN A 225 -38.59 6.87 -5.49
C GLN A 225 -39.49 7.05 -4.24
N ILE A 226 -39.27 8.13 -3.47
CA ILE A 226 -40.12 8.58 -2.36
C ILE A 226 -40.55 10.01 -2.67
#